data_AF-A0A9D1GXE2-F1
#
_entry.id   AF-A0A9D1GXE2-F1
#
_cell.length_a   1.000
_cell.length_b   1.000
_cell.length_c   1.000
_cell.angle_alpha   90.00
_cell.angle_beta   90.00
_cell.angle_gamma   90.00
#
_symmetry.space_group_name_H-M   'P 1'
#
loop_
_entity.id
_entity.type
_entity.pdbx_description
1 polymer ?
#
loop_
_entity_poly.entity_id
_entity_poly.type
_entity_poly.pdbx_seq_one_letter_code
_entity_poly.pdbx_strand_id
1 'polypeptide(L)'
;MATTPTAVRRPPGGLLASVGRFDLWLDVTMVLVVLTCTIRYLTRHGLADWGVAVLAGAALLTALHLVASRLATANATATGGRWVAVAAVLGAVVAWMGLTLVAPSFAWCAVPVAFAVLRVVPSWPAIVVVVAMTVTVPVAWW
;
A
#
# COMPACT_ATOMS: atom_id res chain seq x y z
N MET A 1 41.79 -22.05 -15.43
CA MET A 1 41.42 -21.30 -14.20
C MET A 1 40.01 -20.78 -14.42
N ALA A 2 38.98 -21.52 -13.98
CA ALA A 2 37.58 -21.21 -14.26
C ALA A 2 37.01 -20.38 -13.10
N THR A 3 36.50 -19.18 -13.42
CA THR A 3 35.80 -18.32 -12.46
C THR A 3 34.39 -18.87 -12.26
N THR A 4 34.14 -19.47 -11.10
CA THR A 4 32.79 -19.86 -10.67
C THR A 4 31.93 -18.59 -10.61
N PRO A 5 30.80 -18.50 -11.34
CA PRO A 5 29.90 -17.37 -11.23
C PRO A 5 29.36 -17.33 -9.80
N THR A 6 29.68 -16.27 -9.07
CA THR A 6 29.08 -15.98 -7.77
C THR A 6 27.61 -15.70 -7.99
N ALA A 7 26.75 -16.66 -7.63
CA ALA A 7 25.32 -16.47 -7.60
C ALA A 7 24.99 -15.26 -6.72
N VAL A 8 24.52 -14.17 -7.36
CA VAL A 8 24.03 -12.98 -6.66
C VAL A 8 22.85 -13.41 -5.80
N ARG A 9 23.06 -13.62 -4.50
CA ARG A 9 21.96 -13.80 -3.54
C ARG A 9 21.21 -12.48 -3.50
N ARG A 10 19.99 -12.45 -4.07
CA ARG A 10 19.08 -11.34 -3.81
C ARG A 10 18.78 -11.32 -2.31
N PRO A 11 18.96 -10.19 -1.62
CA PRO A 11 18.54 -10.11 -0.23
C PRO A 11 17.04 -10.42 -0.15
N PRO A 12 16.57 -11.09 0.91
CA PRO A 12 15.17 -11.42 1.11
C PRO A 12 14.37 -10.16 1.51
N GLY A 13 14.21 -9.23 0.56
CA GLY A 13 13.47 -7.98 0.66
C GLY A 13 12.73 -7.67 -0.65
N GLY A 14 11.81 -6.69 -0.63
CA GLY A 14 10.99 -6.33 -1.78
C GLY A 14 11.79 -5.87 -3.00
N LEU A 15 11.11 -5.84 -4.14
CA LEU A 15 11.68 -5.58 -5.47
C LEU A 15 12.30 -4.18 -5.63
N LEU A 16 11.87 -3.21 -4.81
CA LEU A 16 12.35 -1.83 -4.81
C LEU A 16 13.12 -1.55 -3.51
N ALA A 17 14.38 -1.12 -3.63
CA ALA A 17 15.18 -0.69 -2.49
C ALA A 17 14.66 0.65 -1.92
N SER A 18 14.74 0.80 -0.59
CA SER A 18 14.36 2.05 0.11
C SER A 18 15.35 3.17 -0.21
N VAL A 19 14.83 4.36 -0.51
CA VAL A 19 15.59 5.60 -0.62
C VAL A 19 14.83 6.63 0.21
N GLY A 20 15.39 7.09 1.33
CA GLY A 20 14.62 7.82 2.35
C GLY A 20 13.76 9.00 1.84
N ARG A 21 14.23 9.72 0.82
CA ARG A 21 13.45 10.81 0.20
C ARG A 21 12.26 10.30 -0.62
N PHE A 22 12.38 9.17 -1.31
CA PHE A 22 11.28 8.53 -2.04
C PHE A 22 10.21 8.02 -1.08
N ASP A 23 10.61 7.48 0.06
CA ASP A 23 9.71 6.97 1.10
C ASP A 23 8.82 8.09 1.64
N LEU A 24 9.42 9.25 1.92
CA LEU A 24 8.69 10.44 2.32
C LEU A 24 7.71 10.91 1.23
N TRP A 25 8.13 10.95 -0.03
CA TRP A 25 7.25 11.37 -1.12
C TRP A 25 6.08 10.40 -1.35
N LEU A 26 6.28 9.09 -1.15
CA LEU A 26 5.20 8.11 -1.17
C LEU A 26 4.21 8.33 -0.03
N ASP A 27 4.69 8.50 1.20
CA ASP A 27 3.85 8.79 2.38
C ASP A 27 3.02 10.07 2.14
N VAL A 28 3.67 11.15 1.68
CA VAL A 28 3.02 12.43 1.39
C VAL A 28 1.99 12.29 0.28
N THR A 29 2.33 11.64 -0.83
CA THR A 29 1.41 11.43 -1.95
C THR A 29 0.20 10.62 -1.52
N MET A 30 0.41 9.55 -0.74
CA MET A 30 -0.66 8.73 -0.19
C MET A 30 -1.64 9.57 0.65
N VAL A 31 -1.12 10.34 1.61
CA VAL A 31 -1.93 11.21 2.47
C VAL A 31 -2.72 12.22 1.64
N LEU A 32 -2.08 12.89 0.68
CA LEU A 32 -2.73 13.89 -0.17
C LEU A 32 -3.84 13.31 -1.04
N VAL A 33 -3.61 12.15 -1.66
CA VAL A 33 -4.61 11.50 -2.51
C VAL A 33 -5.78 10.99 -1.67
N VAL A 34 -5.53 10.37 -0.51
CA VAL A 34 -6.58 9.94 0.42
C VAL A 34 -7.41 11.13 0.90
N LEU A 35 -6.75 12.22 1.28
CA LEU A 35 -7.43 13.45 1.72
C LEU A 35 -8.32 14.00 0.59
N THR A 36 -7.77 14.09 -0.61
CA THR A 36 -8.52 14.56 -1.80
C THR A 36 -9.73 13.68 -2.09
N CYS A 37 -9.57 12.36 -2.03
CA CYS A 37 -10.66 11.39 -2.22
C CYS A 37 -11.74 11.52 -1.14
N THR A 38 -11.32 11.71 0.11
CA THR A 38 -12.22 11.88 1.27
C THR A 38 -13.03 13.17 1.14
N ILE A 39 -12.38 14.30 0.83
CA ILE A 39 -13.07 15.57 0.58
C ILE A 39 -14.07 15.42 -0.56
N ARG A 40 -13.65 14.80 -1.67
CA ARG A 40 -14.52 14.57 -2.83
C ARG A 40 -15.73 13.69 -2.49
N TYR A 41 -15.55 12.69 -1.64
CA TYR A 41 -16.64 11.83 -1.19
C TYR A 41 -17.62 12.60 -0.30
N LEU A 42 -17.12 13.27 0.74
CA LEU A 42 -17.94 14.00 1.72
C LEU A 42 -18.69 15.17 1.08
N THR A 43 -18.10 15.86 0.11
CA THR A 43 -18.80 16.92 -0.65
C THR A 43 -19.95 16.40 -1.50
N ARG A 44 -19.91 15.13 -1.92
CA ARG A 44 -20.95 14.51 -2.76
C ARG A 44 -22.03 13.77 -1.97
N HIS A 45 -21.63 13.09 -0.89
CA HIS A 45 -22.50 12.16 -0.15
C HIS A 45 -22.75 12.56 1.31
N GLY A 46 -22.03 13.56 1.82
CA GLY A 46 -22.12 13.96 3.23
C GLY A 46 -21.72 12.84 4.20
N LEU A 47 -22.21 12.93 5.44
CA LEU A 47 -21.88 12.02 6.54
C LEU A 47 -22.97 10.98 6.85
N ALA A 48 -24.17 11.11 6.28
CA ALA A 48 -25.37 10.41 6.75
C ALA A 48 -25.40 8.91 6.45
N ASP A 49 -24.87 8.47 5.30
CA ASP A 49 -24.94 7.06 4.88
C ASP A 49 -23.64 6.30 5.22
N TRP A 50 -22.64 6.41 4.35
CA TRP A 50 -21.37 5.71 4.46
C TRP A 50 -20.22 6.64 4.87
N GLY A 51 -20.47 7.93 5.08
CA GLY A 51 -19.42 8.92 5.32
C GLY A 51 -18.54 8.62 6.54
N VAL A 52 -19.14 8.14 7.63
CA VAL A 52 -18.37 7.72 8.83
C VAL A 52 -17.52 6.48 8.53
N ALA A 53 -18.07 5.49 7.83
CA ALA A 53 -17.33 4.29 7.45
C ALA A 53 -16.19 4.59 6.46
N VAL A 54 -16.42 5.50 5.51
CA VAL A 54 -15.39 5.98 4.56
C VAL A 54 -14.29 6.73 5.29
N LEU A 55 -14.62 7.59 6.25
CA LEU A 55 -13.64 8.29 7.08
C LEU A 55 -12.80 7.31 7.92
N ALA A 56 -13.45 6.35 8.57
CA ALA A 56 -12.78 5.31 9.34
C ALA A 56 -11.86 4.46 8.44
N GLY A 57 -12.35 4.07 7.26
CA GLY A 57 -11.58 3.34 6.27
C GLY A 57 -10.39 4.14 5.74
N ALA A 58 -10.57 5.43 5.45
CA ALA A 58 -9.50 6.31 4.96
C ALA A 58 -8.41 6.53 6.02
N ALA A 59 -8.82 6.72 7.28
CA ALA A 59 -7.91 6.79 8.41
C ALA A 59 -7.15 5.48 8.61
N LEU A 60 -7.85 4.34 8.55
CA LEU A 60 -7.25 3.01 8.65
C LEU A 60 -6.25 2.74 7.53
N LEU A 61 -6.61 3.03 6.28
CA LEU A 61 -5.74 2.90 5.11
C LEU A 61 -4.45 3.71 5.30
N THR A 62 -4.59 4.96 5.72
CA THR A 62 -3.45 5.86 5.95
C THR A 62 -2.56 5.34 7.08
N ALA A 63 -3.16 4.95 8.21
CA ALA A 63 -2.43 4.43 9.36
C ALA A 63 -1.65 3.15 9.01
N LEU A 64 -2.29 2.20 8.32
CA LEU A 64 -1.65 0.96 7.89
C LEU A 64 -0.50 1.20 6.91
N HIS A 65 -0.66 2.15 5.97
CA HIS A 65 0.40 2.54 5.05
C HIS A 65 1.61 3.14 5.79
N LEU A 66 1.39 4.06 6.73
CA LEU A 66 2.45 4.68 7.51
C LEU A 66 3.14 3.67 8.44
N VAL A 67 2.37 2.78 9.09
CA VAL A 67 2.94 1.71 9.92
C VAL A 67 3.82 0.80 9.06
N ALA A 68 3.35 0.40 7.88
CA ALA A 68 4.14 -0.38 6.94
C ALA A 68 5.42 0.34 6.51
N SER A 69 5.36 1.63 6.16
CA SER A 69 6.53 2.40 5.70
C SER A 69 7.57 2.55 6.81
N ARG A 70 7.14 2.87 8.04
CA ARG A 70 8.01 3.00 9.22
C ARG A 70 8.64 1.66 9.61
N LEU A 71 7.89 0.56 9.57
CA LEU A 71 8.42 -0.78 9.83
C LEU A 71 9.38 -1.24 8.74
N ALA A 72 9.14 -0.88 7.47
CA ALA A 72 10.07 -1.18 6.39
C ALA A 72 11.41 -0.45 6.56
N THR A 73 11.39 0.80 7.06
CA THR A 73 12.62 1.54 7.37
C THR A 73 13.33 1.04 8.64
N ALA A 74 12.57 0.67 9.69
CA ALA A 74 13.15 0.25 10.97
C ALA A 74 13.68 -1.19 10.96
N ASN A 75 13.04 -2.10 10.21
CA ASN A 75 13.36 -3.53 10.22
C ASN A 75 14.38 -3.99 9.18
N ALA A 76 15.17 -3.07 8.63
CA ALA A 76 16.37 -3.46 7.87
C ALA A 76 17.34 -4.32 8.72
N THR A 77 17.16 -4.38 10.05
CA THR A 77 18.06 -5.05 11.00
C THR A 77 17.42 -6.16 11.84
N ALA A 78 16.09 -6.36 11.86
CA ALA A 78 15.44 -7.36 12.73
C ALA A 78 14.35 -8.20 12.03
N THR A 79 14.49 -9.52 12.08
CA THR A 79 13.64 -10.51 11.38
C THR A 79 12.17 -10.49 11.82
N GLY A 80 11.87 -10.04 13.04
CA GLY A 80 10.53 -10.04 13.63
C GLY A 80 9.58 -8.99 13.03
N GLY A 81 10.08 -7.77 12.76
CA GLY A 81 9.19 -6.71 12.29
C GLY A 81 8.85 -6.77 10.80
N ARG A 82 9.51 -7.64 10.02
CA ARG A 82 9.17 -7.88 8.61
C ARG A 82 7.75 -8.44 8.46
N TRP A 83 7.33 -9.37 9.30
CA TRP A 83 5.99 -9.96 9.22
C TRP A 83 4.90 -8.95 9.56
N VAL A 84 5.16 -8.08 10.55
CA VAL A 84 4.25 -6.99 10.91
C VAL A 84 4.14 -5.98 9.77
N ALA A 85 5.24 -5.66 9.09
CA ALA A 85 5.21 -4.79 7.91
C ALA A 85 4.39 -5.42 6.77
N VAL A 86 4.58 -6.70 6.47
CA VAL A 86 3.79 -7.43 5.46
C VAL A 86 2.31 -7.41 5.84
N ALA A 87 1.97 -7.72 7.08
CA ALA A 87 0.59 -7.70 7.55
C ALA A 87 -0.05 -6.31 7.45
N ALA A 88 0.68 -5.24 7.81
CA ALA A 88 0.22 -3.87 7.68
C ALA A 88 -0.04 -3.48 6.22
N VAL A 89 0.86 -3.84 5.30
CA VAL A 89 0.66 -3.58 3.86
C VAL A 89 -0.54 -4.35 3.31
N LEU A 90 -0.68 -5.63 3.64
CA LEU A 90 -1.82 -6.43 3.18
C LEU A 90 -3.14 -5.89 3.77
N GLY A 91 -3.13 -5.45 5.03
CA GLY A 91 -4.26 -4.75 5.63
C GLY A 91 -4.59 -3.46 4.89
N ALA A 92 -3.58 -2.67 4.49
CA ALA A 92 -3.78 -1.46 3.69
C ALA A 92 -4.42 -1.80 2.34
N VAL A 93 -3.99 -2.88 1.67
CA VAL A 93 -4.61 -3.36 0.41
C VAL A 93 -6.07 -3.70 0.62
N VAL A 94 -6.42 -4.45 1.67
CA VAL A 94 -7.81 -4.83 1.96
C VAL A 94 -8.68 -3.61 2.26
N ALA A 95 -8.18 -2.69 3.09
CA ALA A 95 -8.88 -1.43 3.40
C ALA A 95 -9.08 -0.60 2.12
N TRP A 96 -8.06 -0.52 1.27
CA TRP A 96 -8.13 0.16 -0.02
C TRP A 96 -9.15 -0.48 -0.97
N MET A 97 -9.20 -1.81 -1.07
CA MET A 97 -10.17 -2.51 -1.91
C MET A 97 -11.60 -2.22 -1.44
N GLY A 98 -11.86 -2.33 -0.13
CA GLY A 98 -13.17 -2.01 0.44
C GLY A 98 -13.60 -0.56 0.18
N LEU A 99 -12.70 0.40 0.41
CA LEU A 99 -12.94 1.80 0.09
C LEU A 99 -13.19 2.04 -1.40
N THR A 100 -12.43 1.37 -2.27
CA THR A 100 -12.54 1.54 -3.72
C THR A 100 -13.87 1.00 -4.24
N LEU A 101 -14.34 -0.11 -3.69
CA LEU A 101 -15.67 -0.65 -3.99
C LEU A 101 -16.76 0.32 -3.47
N VAL A 102 -16.69 0.81 -2.24
CA VAL A 102 -17.72 1.75 -1.73
C VAL A 102 -17.71 3.10 -2.46
N ALA A 103 -16.52 3.59 -2.81
CA ALA A 103 -16.29 4.88 -3.39
C ALA A 103 -15.16 4.80 -4.42
N PRO A 104 -15.48 4.70 -5.73
CA PRO A 104 -14.48 4.50 -6.80
C PRO A 104 -13.37 5.55 -6.87
N SER A 105 -13.54 6.72 -6.22
CA SER A 105 -12.46 7.68 -5.97
C SER A 105 -11.21 7.04 -5.39
N PHE A 106 -11.35 6.09 -4.48
CA PHE A 106 -10.18 5.58 -3.79
C PHE A 106 -9.27 4.73 -4.70
N ALA A 107 -9.71 4.39 -5.92
CA ALA A 107 -8.87 3.77 -6.95
C ALA A 107 -7.58 4.59 -7.24
N TRP A 108 -7.60 5.92 -7.08
CA TRP A 108 -6.40 6.76 -7.24
C TRP A 108 -5.28 6.41 -6.25
N CYS A 109 -5.62 5.81 -5.10
CA CYS A 109 -4.65 5.36 -4.10
C CYS A 109 -3.96 4.03 -4.49
N ALA A 110 -4.35 3.38 -5.59
CA ALA A 110 -3.76 2.11 -6.01
C ALA A 110 -2.24 2.21 -6.21
N VAL A 111 -1.76 3.32 -6.77
CA VAL A 111 -0.34 3.53 -7.07
C VAL A 111 0.53 3.50 -5.80
N PRO A 112 0.32 4.37 -4.79
CA PRO A 112 1.12 4.33 -3.57
C PRO A 112 0.97 3.00 -2.81
N VAL A 113 -0.21 2.38 -2.80
CA VAL A 113 -0.42 1.05 -2.18
C VAL A 113 0.40 -0.02 -2.90
N ALA A 114 0.42 -0.03 -4.23
CA ALA A 114 1.18 -1.00 -5.02
C ALA A 114 2.70 -0.84 -4.80
N PHE A 115 3.18 0.39 -4.69
CA PHE A 115 4.58 0.66 -4.32
C PHE A 115 4.90 0.12 -2.91
N ALA A 116 4.01 0.27 -1.94
CA ALA A 116 4.20 -0.32 -0.61
C ALA A 116 4.25 -1.86 -0.66
N VAL A 117 3.37 -2.50 -1.43
CA VAL A 117 3.37 -3.95 -1.68
C VAL A 117 4.72 -4.40 -2.24
N LEU A 118 5.17 -3.79 -3.34
CA LEU A 118 6.40 -4.19 -4.02
C LEU A 118 7.66 -4.03 -3.15
N ARG A 119 7.60 -3.18 -2.13
CA ARG A 119 8.73 -2.93 -1.21
C ARG A 119 8.81 -3.90 -0.04
N VAL A 120 7.67 -4.39 0.43
CA VAL A 120 7.60 -5.15 1.69
C VAL A 120 7.33 -6.63 1.44
N VAL A 121 6.53 -6.94 0.40
CA VAL A 121 6.10 -8.30 0.08
C VAL A 121 7.13 -8.97 -0.84
N PRO A 122 7.47 -10.26 -0.62
CA PRO A 122 8.35 -11.00 -1.52
C PRO A 122 7.78 -11.09 -2.95
N SER A 123 8.65 -11.32 -3.93
CA SER A 123 8.36 -11.09 -5.36
C SER A 123 7.13 -11.83 -5.90
N TRP A 124 7.01 -13.13 -5.67
CA TRP A 124 5.87 -13.91 -6.17
C TRP A 124 4.52 -13.47 -5.59
N PRO A 125 4.34 -13.38 -4.25
CA PRO A 125 3.07 -12.90 -3.69
C PRO A 125 2.80 -11.43 -4.01
N ALA A 126 3.82 -10.59 -4.18
CA ALA A 126 3.62 -9.20 -4.58
C ALA A 126 2.92 -9.09 -5.94
N ILE A 127 3.28 -9.95 -6.91
CA ILE A 127 2.62 -9.99 -8.22
C ILE A 127 1.14 -10.32 -8.06
N VAL A 128 0.82 -11.35 -7.28
CA VAL A 128 -0.58 -11.77 -7.05
C VAL A 128 -1.39 -10.62 -6.44
N VAL A 129 -0.84 -9.93 -5.45
CA VAL A 129 -1.50 -8.79 -4.81
C VAL A 129 -1.71 -7.65 -5.79
N VAL A 130 -0.71 -7.30 -6.60
CA VAL A 130 -0.83 -6.24 -7.61
C VAL A 130 -1.87 -6.60 -8.66
N VAL A 131 -1.89 -7.85 -9.15
CA VAL A 131 -2.93 -8.33 -10.08
C VAL A 131 -4.32 -8.20 -9.46
N ALA A 132 -4.49 -8.59 -8.20
CA ALA A 132 -5.75 -8.43 -7.49
C ALA A 132 -6.17 -6.95 -7.42
N MET A 133 -5.24 -6.04 -7.10
CA MET A 133 -5.50 -4.60 -7.12
C MET A 133 -5.92 -4.10 -8.50
N THR A 134 -5.24 -4.57 -9.56
CA THR A 134 -5.59 -4.21 -10.94
C THR A 134 -7.00 -4.65 -11.31
N VAL A 135 -7.45 -5.82 -10.85
CA VAL A 135 -8.81 -6.33 -11.08
C VAL A 135 -9.86 -5.57 -10.26
N THR A 136 -9.53 -5.11 -9.04
CA THR A 136 -10.48 -4.34 -8.21
C THR A 136 -10.93 -3.04 -8.86
N VAL A 137 -10.01 -2.33 -9.53
CA VAL A 137 -10.32 -1.03 -10.16
C VAL A 137 -11.47 -1.10 -11.17
N PRO A 138 -11.45 -1.96 -12.21
CA PRO A 138 -12.57 -2.07 -13.15
C PRO A 138 -13.82 -2.67 -12.50
N VAL A 139 -13.70 -3.56 -11.52
CA VAL A 139 -14.87 -4.09 -10.79
C VAL A 139 -15.59 -2.98 -10.03
N ALA A 140 -14.86 -2.00 -9.49
CA ALA A 140 -15.45 -0.84 -8.82
C ALA A 140 -16.09 0.18 -9.77
N TRP A 141 -15.92 0.03 -11.09
CA TRP A 141 -16.53 0.88 -12.10
C TRP A 141 -17.84 0.26 -12.59
N TRP A 142 -18.86 0.31 -11.71
CA TRP A 142 -20.26 0.03 -12.06
C TRP A 142 -21.07 1.30 -12.29
#